data_AF-E9SDU3-F1
#
_entry.id   AF-E9SDU3-F1
#
_cell.length_a   1.000
_cell.length_b   1.000
_cell.length_c   1.000
_cell.angle_alpha   90.00
_cell.angle_beta   90.00
_cell.angle_gamma   90.00
#
_symmetry.space_group_name_H-M   'P 1'
#
loop_
_entity.id
_entity.type
_entity.pdbx_description
1 polymer ?
#
loop_
_entity_poly.entity_id
_entity_poly.type
_entity_poly.pdbx_seq_one_letter_code
_entity_poly.pdbx_strand_id
1 'polypeptide(L)'
;MKNNKKGFTLVELAIVIAIVGILATLLIPSLIGYVRKARVAAAVADTKVIKTSIEAALTDYLILSEQDTNAAFNKVLYLEQGGKNRKFERVGAFTNYSWNIYKTTKPGTSTGSQAVDRVIAGALDATFSETWKTGSRVNPLGYNTSSKNCSKYLKDCKTNFGLVVVYNDTGEVRMIQLYRKGILVTFIGGQYIVNMEKDAHFIGSGTWDKIYTDSKKKSPENCYNINLSNQQIGSDGKMGGWY
;
A
#
# COMPACT_ATOMS: atom_id res chain seq x y z
N MET A 1 -57.03 36.36 -21.46
CA MET A 1 -55.56 36.55 -21.42
C MET A 1 -54.94 35.60 -22.43
N LYS A 2 -54.17 36.09 -23.41
CA LYS A 2 -53.62 35.25 -24.49
C LYS A 2 -52.17 34.85 -24.14
N ASN A 3 -51.98 33.60 -23.72
CA ASN A 3 -50.68 33.12 -23.24
C ASN A 3 -49.69 32.94 -24.40
N ASN A 4 -48.83 33.94 -24.59
CA ASN A 4 -47.75 33.95 -25.58
C ASN A 4 -46.60 32.99 -25.17
N LYS A 5 -46.86 31.69 -25.17
CA LYS A 5 -45.82 30.66 -25.00
C LYS A 5 -45.01 30.56 -26.30
N LYS A 6 -43.97 31.39 -26.44
CA LYS A 6 -42.92 31.19 -27.46
C LYS A 6 -42.25 29.84 -27.20
N GLY A 7 -42.43 28.87 -28.10
CA GLY A 7 -41.70 27.61 -28.06
C GLY A 7 -40.25 27.82 -28.50
N PHE A 8 -39.32 27.06 -27.91
CA PHE A 8 -37.93 27.01 -28.35
C PHE A 8 -37.86 26.49 -29.79
N THR A 9 -37.05 27.12 -30.65
CA THR A 9 -36.83 26.62 -32.00
C THR A 9 -35.81 25.48 -32.02
N LEU A 10 -35.93 24.57 -32.99
CA LEU A 10 -34.95 23.50 -33.21
C LEU A 10 -33.54 24.05 -33.53
N VAL A 11 -33.48 25.23 -34.16
CA VAL A 11 -32.22 25.92 -34.50
C VAL A 11 -31.51 26.43 -33.25
N GLU A 12 -32.23 27.08 -32.32
CA GLU A 12 -31.66 27.53 -31.04
C GLU A 12 -31.11 26.33 -30.24
N LEU A 13 -31.84 25.21 -30.20
CA LEU A 13 -31.38 24.00 -29.52
C LEU A 13 -30.13 23.40 -30.20
N ALA A 14 -30.09 23.34 -31.53
CA ALA A 14 -28.95 22.82 -32.28
C ALA A 14 -27.67 23.65 -32.04
N ILE A 15 -27.78 24.99 -32.01
CA ILE A 15 -26.67 25.90 -31.71
C ILE A 15 -26.16 25.68 -30.28
N VAL A 16 -27.06 25.56 -29.29
CA VAL A 16 -26.68 25.30 -27.89
C VAL A 16 -25.91 23.97 -27.77
N ILE A 17 -26.39 22.90 -28.40
CA ILE A 17 -25.71 21.59 -28.38
C ILE A 17 -24.33 21.68 -29.06
N ALA A 18 -24.22 22.42 -30.17
CA ALA A 18 -22.94 22.63 -30.85
C ALA A 18 -21.92 23.37 -29.96
N ILE A 19 -22.33 24.44 -29.29
CA ILE A 19 -21.47 25.20 -28.36
C ILE A 19 -21.05 24.33 -27.17
N VAL A 20 -21.99 23.59 -26.55
CA VAL A 20 -21.68 22.67 -25.45
C VAL A 20 -20.72 21.57 -25.90
N GLY A 21 -20.85 21.04 -27.13
CA GLY A 21 -19.95 20.04 -27.69
C GLY A 21 -18.50 20.52 -27.87
N ILE A 22 -18.32 21.77 -28.33
CA ILE A 22 -17.00 22.41 -28.46
C ILE A 22 -16.37 22.66 -27.08
N LEU A 23 -17.15 23.17 -26.12
CA LEU A 23 -16.66 23.40 -24.75
C LEU A 23 -16.28 22.09 -24.04
N ALA A 24 -17.10 21.04 -24.20
CA ALA A 24 -16.83 19.73 -23.62
C ALA A 24 -15.54 19.09 -24.18
N THR A 25 -15.30 19.16 -25.49
CA THR A 25 -14.08 18.58 -26.10
C THR A 25 -12.79 19.25 -25.62
N LEU A 26 -12.80 20.56 -25.35
CA LEU A 26 -11.66 21.26 -24.75
C LEU A 26 -11.47 20.93 -23.26
N LEU A 27 -12.56 20.72 -22.52
CA LEU A 27 -12.52 20.57 -21.07
C LEU A 27 -12.24 19.12 -20.59
N ILE A 28 -12.69 18.11 -21.33
CA ILE A 28 -12.54 16.69 -20.95
C ILE A 28 -11.07 16.26 -20.71
N PRO A 29 -10.09 16.56 -21.59
CA PRO A 29 -8.70 16.13 -21.39
C PRO A 29 -8.07 16.75 -20.13
N SER A 30 -8.37 18.02 -19.88
CA SER A 30 -7.98 18.75 -18.66
C SER A 30 -8.54 18.08 -17.41
N LEU A 31 -9.86 17.83 -17.40
CA LEU A 31 -10.56 17.23 -16.26
C LEU A 31 -10.01 15.84 -15.91
N ILE A 32 -9.73 14.99 -16.90
CA ILE A 32 -9.12 13.66 -16.67
C ILE A 32 -7.76 13.79 -15.95
N GLY A 33 -6.94 14.76 -16.36
CA GLY A 33 -5.67 15.06 -15.70
C GLY A 33 -5.82 15.49 -14.24
N TYR A 34 -6.76 16.40 -13.95
CA TYR A 34 -7.07 16.84 -12.58
C TYR A 34 -7.60 15.70 -11.72
N VAL A 35 -8.55 14.90 -12.21
CA VAL A 35 -9.09 13.73 -11.49
C VAL A 35 -8.00 12.71 -11.19
N ARG A 36 -7.06 12.47 -12.12
CA ARG A 36 -5.90 11.59 -11.88
C ARG A 36 -5.01 12.13 -10.75
N LYS A 37 -4.66 13.43 -10.79
CA LYS A 37 -3.86 14.08 -9.74
C LYS A 37 -4.55 14.03 -8.38
N ALA A 38 -5.85 14.31 -8.31
CA ALA A 38 -6.63 14.26 -7.07
C ALA A 38 -6.67 12.84 -6.48
N ARG A 39 -6.85 11.80 -7.30
CA ARG A 39 -6.79 10.40 -6.86
C ARG A 39 -5.42 10.00 -6.32
N VAL A 40 -4.34 10.48 -6.95
CA VAL A 40 -2.97 10.26 -6.48
C VAL A 40 -2.72 10.96 -5.14
N ALA A 41 -3.11 12.23 -5.01
CA ALA A 41 -2.97 12.99 -3.77
C ALA A 41 -3.75 12.33 -2.61
N ALA A 42 -4.98 11.87 -2.87
CA ALA A 42 -5.78 11.11 -1.90
C ALA A 42 -5.11 9.79 -1.49
N ALA A 43 -4.57 9.00 -2.44
CA ALA A 43 -3.88 7.76 -2.11
C ALA A 43 -2.60 7.97 -1.27
N VAL A 44 -1.85 9.05 -1.53
CA VAL A 44 -0.68 9.44 -0.72
C VAL A 44 -1.12 9.90 0.68
N ALA A 45 -2.21 10.68 0.78
CA ALA A 45 -2.78 11.10 2.06
C ALA A 45 -3.26 9.90 2.89
N ASP A 46 -4.03 8.97 2.31
CA ASP A 46 -4.44 7.71 2.94
C ASP A 46 -3.23 6.94 3.48
N THR A 47 -2.16 6.82 2.67
CA THR A 47 -0.93 6.12 3.07
C THR A 47 -0.18 6.82 4.21
N LYS A 48 -0.16 8.16 4.22
CA LYS A 48 0.43 8.95 5.32
C LYS A 48 -0.36 8.77 6.62
N VAL A 49 -1.69 8.80 6.55
CA VAL A 49 -2.56 8.58 7.72
C VAL A 49 -2.38 7.16 8.28
N ILE A 50 -2.29 6.14 7.41
CA ILE A 50 -1.95 4.76 7.83
C ILE A 50 -0.60 4.75 8.55
N LYS A 51 0.45 5.30 7.94
CA LYS A 51 1.80 5.31 8.51
C LYS A 51 1.79 5.89 9.92
N THR A 52 1.22 7.09 10.09
CA THR A 52 1.18 7.80 11.37
C THR A 52 0.37 7.04 12.43
N SER A 53 -0.77 6.44 12.04
CA SER A 53 -1.59 5.62 12.95
C SER A 53 -0.86 4.36 13.44
N ILE A 54 -0.15 3.69 12.53
CA ILE A 54 0.67 2.51 12.87
C ILE A 54 1.83 2.91 13.79
N GLU A 55 2.55 3.98 13.48
CA GLU A 55 3.69 4.44 14.30
C GLU A 55 3.27 4.85 15.71
N ALA A 56 2.14 5.56 15.84
CA ALA A 56 1.59 5.90 17.16
C ALA A 56 1.26 4.63 17.95
N ALA A 57 0.47 3.71 17.37
CA ALA A 57 0.07 2.48 18.05
C ALA A 57 1.25 1.55 18.39
N LEU A 58 2.28 1.48 17.52
CA LEU A 58 3.52 0.76 17.80
C LEU A 58 4.32 1.41 18.93
N THR A 59 4.48 2.73 18.91
CA THR A 59 5.22 3.48 19.93
C THR A 59 4.56 3.30 21.30
N ASP A 60 3.24 3.49 21.39
CA ASP A 60 2.48 3.30 22.62
C ASP A 60 2.62 1.85 23.13
N TYR A 61 2.49 0.86 22.26
CA TYR A 61 2.62 -0.55 22.66
C TYR A 61 4.03 -0.90 23.14
N LEU A 62 5.07 -0.49 22.41
CA LEU A 62 6.46 -0.85 22.73
C LEU A 62 6.99 -0.14 23.99
N ILE A 63 6.49 1.05 24.30
CA ILE A 63 6.81 1.76 25.56
C ILE A 63 6.08 1.14 26.75
N LEU A 64 4.81 0.72 26.57
CA LEU A 64 3.95 0.23 27.65
C LEU A 64 4.03 -1.29 27.87
N SER A 65 4.65 -2.05 26.96
CA SER A 65 4.75 -3.50 27.09
C SER A 65 5.89 -3.94 28.02
N GLU A 66 5.54 -4.52 29.17
CA GLU A 66 6.48 -5.27 30.03
C GLU A 66 6.88 -6.65 29.44
N GLN A 67 6.35 -7.02 28.26
CA GLN A 67 6.59 -8.32 27.62
C GLN A 67 7.75 -8.26 26.62
N ASP A 68 8.47 -9.37 26.47
CA ASP A 68 9.51 -9.50 25.45
C ASP A 68 8.89 -9.50 24.03
N THR A 69 9.08 -8.38 23.33
CA THR A 69 8.64 -8.20 21.94
C THR A 69 9.70 -8.62 20.91
N ASN A 70 10.87 -9.11 21.32
CA ASN A 70 11.95 -9.49 20.39
C ASN A 70 11.52 -10.48 19.32
N ALA A 71 10.60 -11.39 19.62
CA ALA A 71 10.05 -12.36 18.67
C ALA A 71 9.22 -11.73 17.52
N ALA A 72 8.80 -10.46 17.65
CA ALA A 72 8.16 -9.71 16.58
C ALA A 72 9.16 -9.28 15.49
N PHE A 73 10.39 -8.92 15.88
CA PHE A 73 11.46 -8.43 15.01
C PHE A 73 12.28 -9.59 14.42
N ASN A 74 11.60 -10.50 13.73
CA ASN A 74 12.15 -11.75 13.18
C ASN A 74 12.63 -11.64 11.71
N LYS A 75 12.78 -10.42 11.21
CA LYS A 75 13.25 -10.12 9.85
C LYS A 75 14.43 -9.16 9.91
N VAL A 76 15.20 -9.14 8.84
CA VAL A 76 16.40 -8.32 8.72
C VAL A 76 16.20 -7.37 7.54
N LEU A 77 16.27 -6.07 7.80
CA LEU A 77 16.32 -5.04 6.77
C LEU A 77 17.79 -4.67 6.54
N TYR A 78 18.36 -5.03 5.39
CA TYR A 78 19.61 -4.41 4.95
C TYR A 78 19.40 -2.94 4.64
N LEU A 79 20.40 -2.13 5.01
CA LEU A 79 20.46 -0.68 4.80
C LEU A 79 21.46 -0.28 3.70
N GLU A 80 22.14 -1.26 3.10
CA GLU A 80 23.23 -1.10 2.14
C GLU A 80 23.20 -2.22 1.09
N GLN A 81 23.61 -1.93 -0.14
CA GLN A 81 23.90 -2.95 -1.16
C GLN A 81 25.31 -3.57 -0.96
N GLY A 82 25.56 -4.74 -1.55
CA GLY A 82 26.89 -5.36 -1.62
C GLY A 82 27.06 -6.69 -0.89
N GLY A 83 28.28 -6.95 -0.41
CA GLY A 83 28.77 -8.27 -0.01
C GLY A 83 28.28 -8.80 1.34
N LYS A 84 29.12 -9.64 1.97
CA LYS A 84 28.79 -10.41 3.19
C LYS A 84 28.57 -9.56 4.46
N ASN A 85 29.04 -8.32 4.49
CA ASN A 85 29.09 -7.47 5.69
C ASN A 85 28.20 -6.20 5.60
N ARG A 86 27.08 -6.25 4.86
CA ARG A 86 26.12 -5.13 4.76
C ARG A 86 25.55 -4.76 6.13
N LYS A 87 25.42 -3.46 6.43
CA LYS A 87 24.65 -3.00 7.59
C LYS A 87 23.20 -3.45 7.49
N PHE A 88 22.62 -3.78 8.65
CA PHE A 88 21.24 -4.21 8.74
C PHE A 88 20.58 -3.78 10.06
N GLU A 89 19.25 -3.83 10.06
CA GLU A 89 18.37 -3.55 11.19
C GLU A 89 17.41 -4.74 11.40
N ARG A 90 17.01 -5.00 12.65
CA ARG A 90 15.97 -5.99 12.94
C ARG A 90 14.59 -5.35 12.79
N VAL A 91 13.71 -5.99 12.04
CA VAL A 91 12.39 -5.44 11.70
C VAL A 91 11.28 -6.48 11.82
N GLY A 92 10.08 -6.02 12.14
CA GLY A 92 8.84 -6.75 11.97
C GLY A 92 8.24 -6.46 10.59
N ALA A 93 7.24 -7.24 10.18
CA ALA A 93 6.45 -6.88 9.01
C ALA A 93 4.98 -7.32 9.16
N PHE A 94 4.08 -6.36 8.96
CA PHE A 94 2.64 -6.57 8.92
C PHE A 94 2.17 -6.56 7.46
N THR A 95 1.31 -7.49 7.07
CA THR A 95 0.78 -7.56 5.69
C THR A 95 -0.69 -7.93 5.68
N ASN A 96 -1.34 -7.97 4.51
CA ASN A 96 -2.66 -8.59 4.37
C ASN A 96 -2.75 -10.01 4.96
N TYR A 97 -1.65 -10.76 5.01
CA TYR A 97 -1.63 -12.08 5.64
C TYR A 97 -1.94 -11.97 7.15
N SER A 98 -1.24 -11.08 7.85
CA SER A 98 -1.48 -10.73 9.25
C SER A 98 -2.89 -10.16 9.46
N TRP A 99 -3.31 -9.20 8.63
CA TRP A 99 -4.67 -8.65 8.63
C TRP A 99 -5.74 -9.74 8.49
N ASN A 100 -5.52 -10.70 7.58
CA ASN A 100 -6.46 -11.78 7.37
C ASN A 100 -6.53 -12.73 8.56
N ILE A 101 -5.39 -13.06 9.18
CA ILE A 101 -5.37 -13.84 10.43
C ILE A 101 -6.18 -13.12 11.51
N TYR A 102 -5.93 -11.83 11.72
CA TYR A 102 -6.65 -11.00 12.70
C TYR A 102 -8.17 -11.00 12.45
N LYS A 103 -8.61 -10.86 11.19
CA LYS A 103 -10.05 -10.82 10.85
C LYS A 103 -10.74 -12.18 10.79
N THR A 104 -10.02 -13.29 10.63
CA THR A 104 -10.60 -14.64 10.43
C THR A 104 -10.44 -15.57 11.63
N THR A 105 -9.57 -15.24 12.58
CA THR A 105 -9.24 -16.07 13.74
C THR A 105 -9.69 -15.36 15.00
N LYS A 106 -10.37 -16.05 15.92
CA LYS A 106 -10.62 -15.47 17.26
C LYS A 106 -9.27 -15.14 17.89
N PRO A 107 -9.02 -13.90 18.33
CA PRO A 107 -7.73 -13.53 18.92
C PRO A 107 -7.56 -14.23 20.27
N GLY A 108 -6.67 -15.22 20.32
CA GLY A 108 -6.12 -15.71 21.58
C GLY A 108 -5.10 -14.73 22.16
N THR A 109 -4.68 -14.97 23.41
CA THR A 109 -3.63 -14.22 24.12
C THR A 109 -2.23 -14.57 23.63
N SER A 110 -1.97 -14.45 22.32
CA SER A 110 -0.65 -14.70 21.74
C SER A 110 0.40 -13.67 22.17
N THR A 111 1.62 -14.12 22.42
CA THR A 111 2.84 -13.30 22.60
C THR A 111 3.58 -13.05 21.27
N GLY A 112 4.62 -12.21 21.28
CA GLY A 112 5.50 -11.98 20.14
C GLY A 112 4.84 -11.29 18.94
N SER A 113 5.19 -11.71 17.72
CA SER A 113 4.72 -11.07 16.47
C SER A 113 3.20 -10.92 16.37
N GLN A 114 2.44 -11.91 16.85
CA GLN A 114 0.98 -11.86 16.83
C GLN A 114 0.39 -10.78 17.76
N ALA A 115 1.11 -10.38 18.81
CA ALA A 115 0.67 -9.29 19.68
C ALA A 115 0.81 -7.94 18.97
N VAL A 116 1.96 -7.69 18.35
CA VAL A 116 2.22 -6.48 17.55
C VAL A 116 1.27 -6.41 16.34
N ASP A 117 1.02 -7.54 15.66
CA ASP A 117 0.07 -7.60 14.56
C ASP A 117 -1.36 -7.23 14.99
N ARG A 118 -1.80 -7.56 16.22
CA ARG A 118 -3.11 -7.11 16.76
C ARG A 118 -3.15 -5.60 16.98
N VAL A 119 -2.08 -5.00 17.50
CA VAL A 119 -1.98 -3.54 17.75
C VAL A 119 -2.10 -2.77 16.43
N ILE A 120 -1.31 -3.17 15.42
CA ILE A 120 -1.37 -2.60 14.07
C ILE A 120 -2.77 -2.77 13.46
N ALA A 121 -3.38 -3.95 13.59
CA ALA A 121 -4.69 -4.20 13.02
C ALA A 121 -5.82 -3.40 13.72
N GLY A 122 -5.76 -3.23 15.03
CA GLY A 122 -6.70 -2.39 15.79
C GLY A 122 -6.60 -0.91 15.42
N ALA A 123 -5.37 -0.39 15.28
CA ALA A 123 -5.14 0.98 14.85
C ALA A 123 -5.71 1.24 13.44
N LEU A 124 -5.45 0.33 12.50
CA LEU A 124 -5.99 0.37 11.13
C LEU A 124 -7.53 0.34 11.10
N ASP A 125 -8.18 -0.49 11.92
CA ASP A 125 -9.64 -0.54 12.06
C ASP A 125 -10.23 0.78 12.56
N ALA A 126 -9.56 1.46 13.50
CA ALA A 126 -9.98 2.78 13.98
C ALA A 126 -9.75 3.91 12.96
N THR A 127 -8.88 3.70 11.98
CA THR A 127 -8.41 4.75 11.06
C THR A 127 -9.27 4.90 9.81
N PHE A 128 -9.94 3.83 9.34
CA PHE A 128 -10.66 3.84 8.05
C PHE A 128 -12.16 3.57 8.17
N SER A 129 -12.95 4.43 7.54
CA SER A 129 -14.40 4.26 7.38
C SER A 129 -14.79 3.24 6.29
N GLU A 130 -13.96 3.07 5.26
CA GLU A 130 -14.15 1.99 4.26
C GLU A 130 -13.71 0.66 4.86
N THR A 131 -14.56 -0.37 4.78
CA THR A 131 -14.20 -1.72 5.24
C THR A 131 -13.09 -2.34 4.37
N TRP A 132 -11.96 -2.63 5.01
CA TRP A 132 -10.85 -3.39 4.44
C TRP A 132 -11.23 -4.87 4.42
N LYS A 133 -11.88 -5.30 3.32
CA LYS A 133 -12.55 -6.59 3.20
C LYS A 133 -11.60 -7.76 3.42
N THR A 134 -12.10 -8.80 4.08
CA THR A 134 -11.38 -10.06 4.29
C THR A 134 -11.02 -10.71 2.95
N GLY A 135 -9.74 -10.99 2.76
CA GLY A 135 -9.23 -11.74 1.61
C GLY A 135 -8.89 -13.19 1.94
N SER A 136 -7.92 -13.75 1.21
CA SER A 136 -7.26 -15.02 1.52
C SER A 136 -5.98 -14.80 2.35
N ARG A 137 -5.52 -15.84 3.07
CA ARG A 137 -4.23 -15.85 3.80
C ARG A 137 -3.03 -15.94 2.82
N VAL A 138 -2.81 -14.87 2.06
CA VAL A 138 -1.78 -14.79 1.03
C VAL A 138 -0.98 -13.50 1.19
N ASN A 139 0.35 -13.63 1.22
CA ASN A 139 1.25 -12.50 1.41
C ASN A 139 1.41 -11.70 0.10
N PRO A 140 1.14 -10.38 0.07
CA PRO A 140 1.35 -9.52 -1.10
C PRO A 140 2.78 -9.56 -1.65
N LEU A 141 3.79 -9.83 -0.81
CA LEU A 141 5.19 -9.96 -1.23
C LEU A 141 5.43 -11.09 -2.25
N GLY A 142 4.53 -12.07 -2.34
CA GLY A 142 4.55 -13.10 -3.39
C GLY A 142 3.96 -12.63 -4.73
N TYR A 143 3.50 -11.37 -4.82
CA TYR A 143 2.99 -10.70 -6.01
C TYR A 143 3.95 -9.57 -6.38
N ASN A 144 5.14 -9.99 -6.79
CA ASN A 144 6.31 -9.17 -7.06
C ASN A 144 6.87 -9.36 -8.49
N THR A 145 6.00 -9.64 -9.45
CA THR A 145 6.35 -9.73 -10.88
C THR A 145 5.23 -9.16 -11.75
N SER A 146 5.51 -8.83 -13.01
CA SER A 146 4.48 -8.32 -13.94
C SER A 146 3.33 -9.33 -14.15
N SER A 147 3.58 -10.65 -14.01
CA SER A 147 2.55 -11.71 -14.09
C SER A 147 1.83 -11.98 -12.76
N LYS A 148 2.49 -11.79 -11.62
CA LYS A 148 1.90 -11.78 -10.27
C LYS A 148 1.93 -10.34 -9.74
N ASN A 149 1.09 -9.47 -10.29
CA ASN A 149 1.08 -8.04 -9.96
C ASN A 149 0.01 -7.66 -8.90
N CYS A 150 0.01 -6.40 -8.47
CA CYS A 150 -0.93 -5.91 -7.45
C CYS A 150 -2.41 -6.03 -7.89
N SER A 151 -2.72 -5.83 -9.18
CA SER A 151 -4.10 -6.01 -9.69
C SER A 151 -4.52 -7.48 -9.64
N LYS A 152 -3.60 -8.40 -9.91
CA LYS A 152 -3.83 -9.84 -9.75
C LYS A 152 -3.97 -10.23 -8.28
N TYR A 153 -3.19 -9.65 -7.37
CA TYR A 153 -3.32 -9.87 -5.93
C TYR A 153 -4.75 -9.64 -5.42
N LEU A 154 -5.35 -8.48 -5.76
CA LEU A 154 -6.72 -8.15 -5.35
C LEU A 154 -7.75 -9.18 -5.85
N LYS A 155 -7.60 -9.65 -7.09
CA LYS A 155 -8.50 -10.63 -7.73
C LYS A 155 -8.36 -12.01 -7.09
N ASP A 156 -7.14 -12.54 -7.09
CA ASP A 156 -6.82 -13.89 -6.58
C ASP A 156 -7.17 -14.02 -5.09
N CYS A 157 -6.90 -12.97 -4.31
CA CYS A 157 -7.11 -12.95 -2.85
C CYS A 157 -8.46 -12.34 -2.44
N LYS A 158 -9.34 -12.00 -3.39
CA LYS A 158 -10.71 -11.47 -3.19
C LYS A 158 -10.78 -10.25 -2.24
N THR A 159 -9.80 -9.35 -2.29
CA THR A 159 -9.70 -8.18 -1.39
C THR A 159 -9.68 -6.86 -2.17
N ASN A 160 -10.00 -5.75 -1.50
CA ASN A 160 -10.06 -4.40 -2.08
C ASN A 160 -8.76 -3.59 -1.90
N PHE A 161 -7.78 -4.12 -1.16
CA PHE A 161 -6.50 -3.46 -0.90
C PHE A 161 -5.35 -4.46 -0.77
N GLY A 162 -4.13 -4.01 -1.07
CA GLY A 162 -2.90 -4.66 -0.63
C GLY A 162 -2.12 -3.74 0.31
N LEU A 163 -1.53 -4.31 1.36
CA LEU A 163 -0.76 -3.65 2.39
C LEU A 163 0.48 -4.50 2.72
N VAL A 164 1.64 -3.86 2.69
CA VAL A 164 2.88 -4.32 3.33
C VAL A 164 3.38 -3.18 4.20
N VAL A 165 3.71 -3.46 5.46
CA VAL A 165 4.35 -2.53 6.39
C VAL A 165 5.57 -3.21 6.97
N VAL A 166 6.69 -2.50 7.01
CA VAL A 166 7.93 -2.91 7.67
C VAL A 166 8.26 -1.85 8.70
N TYR A 167 8.48 -2.28 9.94
CA TYR A 167 8.70 -1.43 11.10
C TYR A 167 9.84 -1.99 11.96
N ASN A 168 10.61 -1.12 12.60
CA ASN A 168 11.71 -1.52 13.47
C ASN A 168 11.27 -1.71 14.93
N ASP A 169 12.24 -2.03 15.79
CA ASP A 169 12.08 -2.21 17.24
C ASP A 169 11.81 -0.92 18.03
N THR A 170 11.96 0.26 17.41
CA THR A 170 11.54 1.54 17.98
C THR A 170 10.14 1.98 17.51
N GLY A 171 9.43 1.15 16.75
CA GLY A 171 8.09 1.46 16.22
C GLY A 171 8.05 2.36 14.98
N GLU A 172 9.21 2.72 14.41
CA GLU A 172 9.31 3.53 13.19
C GLU A 172 8.98 2.71 11.94
N VAL A 173 8.13 3.23 11.05
CA VAL A 173 7.79 2.55 9.79
C VAL A 173 8.85 2.86 8.74
N ARG A 174 9.74 1.88 8.50
CA ARG A 174 10.80 1.92 7.47
C ARG A 174 10.26 1.84 6.04
N MET A 175 9.17 1.11 5.83
CA MET A 175 8.47 1.05 4.54
C MET A 175 6.98 0.76 4.74
N ILE A 176 6.12 1.41 3.94
CA ILE A 176 4.75 0.94 3.71
C ILE A 176 4.43 0.94 2.21
N GLN A 177 3.84 -0.15 1.73
CA GLN A 177 3.25 -0.27 0.39
C GLN A 177 1.74 -0.43 0.52
N LEU A 178 0.96 0.51 -0.02
CA LEU A 178 -0.50 0.45 -0.10
C LEU A 178 -0.93 0.38 -1.58
N TYR A 179 -1.59 -0.70 -1.99
CA TYR A 179 -2.26 -0.79 -3.29
C TYR A 179 -3.77 -0.71 -3.13
N ARG A 180 -4.41 0.31 -3.70
CA ARG A 180 -5.87 0.46 -3.68
C ARG A 180 -6.36 1.29 -4.86
N LYS A 181 -7.55 0.99 -5.38
CA LYS A 181 -8.21 1.74 -6.48
C LYS A 181 -7.30 1.95 -7.72
N GLY A 182 -6.41 0.99 -8.01
CA GLY A 182 -5.48 1.03 -9.15
C GLY A 182 -4.21 1.87 -8.94
N ILE A 183 -3.87 2.21 -7.69
CA ILE A 183 -2.72 3.04 -7.33
C ILE A 183 -1.91 2.29 -6.27
N LEU A 184 -0.63 2.05 -6.55
CA LEU A 184 0.37 1.60 -5.57
C LEU A 184 1.08 2.83 -5.03
N VAL A 185 1.06 3.02 -3.71
CA VAL A 185 1.86 4.02 -3.00
C VAL A 185 2.88 3.29 -2.15
N THR A 186 4.16 3.59 -2.35
CA THR A 186 5.26 3.11 -1.54
C THR A 186 5.85 4.28 -0.77
N PHE A 187 5.72 4.29 0.55
CA PHE A 187 6.57 5.11 1.41
C PHE A 187 7.86 4.35 1.71
N ILE A 188 9.00 5.03 1.53
CA ILE A 188 10.33 4.50 1.77
C ILE A 188 11.33 5.66 1.90
N GLY A 189 12.27 5.60 2.86
CA GLY A 189 13.33 6.61 2.99
C GLY A 189 12.85 8.07 3.06
N GLY A 190 11.72 8.32 3.73
CA GLY A 190 11.10 9.65 3.85
C GLY A 190 10.24 10.09 2.66
N GLN A 191 10.18 9.34 1.57
CA GLN A 191 9.52 9.72 0.32
C GLN A 191 8.29 8.84 0.04
N TYR A 192 7.28 9.42 -0.63
CA TYR A 192 6.11 8.69 -1.14
C TYR A 192 6.20 8.56 -2.66
N ILE A 193 6.38 7.34 -3.14
CA ILE A 193 6.50 6.97 -4.55
C ILE A 193 5.16 6.40 -5.00
N VAL A 194 4.70 6.78 -6.20
CA VAL A 194 3.39 6.37 -6.72
C VAL A 194 3.56 5.65 -8.05
N ASN A 195 3.03 4.44 -8.15
CA ASN A 195 2.94 3.66 -9.37
C ASN A 195 1.45 3.41 -9.73
N MET A 196 1.08 3.66 -10.98
CA MET A 196 -0.27 3.49 -11.54
C MET A 196 -0.29 2.56 -12.77
N GLU A 197 0.84 1.93 -13.10
CA GLU A 197 0.93 1.04 -14.25
C GLU A 197 0.18 -0.28 -13.99
N LYS A 198 -0.24 -0.95 -15.07
CA LYS A 198 -1.11 -2.14 -14.98
C LYS A 198 -0.42 -3.36 -14.38
N ASP A 199 0.90 -3.40 -14.48
CA ASP A 199 1.85 -4.41 -14.01
C ASP A 199 2.55 -4.01 -12.70
N ALA A 200 2.17 -2.87 -12.10
CA ALA A 200 2.62 -2.46 -10.77
C ALA A 200 2.44 -3.59 -9.76
N HIS A 201 3.53 -3.95 -9.08
CA HIS A 201 3.61 -5.10 -8.19
C HIS A 201 4.32 -4.75 -6.89
N PHE A 202 4.13 -5.56 -5.85
CA PHE A 202 4.75 -5.31 -4.56
C PHE A 202 6.25 -5.60 -4.62
N ILE A 203 7.04 -4.80 -3.92
CA ILE A 203 8.46 -5.06 -3.73
C ILE A 203 8.58 -6.31 -2.86
N GLY A 204 9.13 -7.40 -3.41
CA GLY A 204 9.28 -8.69 -2.74
C GLY A 204 10.69 -8.94 -2.23
N SER A 205 10.88 -9.98 -1.41
CA SER A 205 12.16 -10.29 -0.73
C SER A 205 13.39 -10.41 -1.66
N GLY A 206 13.19 -10.76 -2.93
CA GLY A 206 14.26 -10.88 -3.94
C GLY A 206 14.22 -9.87 -5.08
N THR A 207 13.38 -8.82 -5.03
CA THR A 207 13.20 -7.85 -6.14
C THR A 207 13.46 -6.40 -5.73
N TRP A 208 14.20 -6.19 -4.65
CA TRP A 208 14.56 -4.87 -4.11
C TRP A 208 15.49 -4.03 -5.00
N ASP A 209 16.23 -4.66 -5.91
CA ASP A 209 16.95 -3.97 -6.98
C ASP A 209 16.00 -3.34 -8.03
N LYS A 210 14.70 -3.65 -7.95
CA LYS A 210 13.65 -3.33 -8.91
C LYS A 210 12.39 -2.77 -8.24
N ILE A 211 12.55 -1.87 -7.26
CA ILE A 211 11.42 -1.10 -6.67
C ILE A 211 10.61 -0.36 -7.76
N TYR A 212 11.28 0.02 -8.84
CA TYR A 212 10.66 0.56 -10.04
C TYR A 212 10.67 -0.52 -11.10
N THR A 213 9.50 -1.05 -11.40
CA THR A 213 9.32 -1.87 -12.59
C THR A 213 8.65 -1.08 -13.70
N ASP A 214 9.23 -1.29 -14.89
CA ASP A 214 8.55 -1.26 -16.18
C ASP A 214 8.34 0.12 -16.86
N SER A 215 8.94 1.20 -16.33
CA SER A 215 9.12 2.49 -17.06
C SER A 215 10.55 2.76 -17.58
N LYS A 216 11.48 1.81 -17.43
CA LYS A 216 12.93 1.96 -17.64
C LYS A 216 13.62 3.05 -16.79
N LYS A 217 12.94 3.69 -15.85
CA LYS A 217 13.55 4.64 -14.91
C LYS A 217 14.13 3.90 -13.70
N LYS A 218 15.35 4.28 -13.31
CA LYS A 218 16.02 3.79 -12.11
C LYS A 218 15.26 4.22 -10.84
N SER A 219 15.44 3.44 -9.79
CA SER A 219 15.07 3.85 -8.42
C SER A 219 15.91 5.06 -8.00
N PRO A 220 15.38 5.99 -7.19
CA PRO A 220 16.20 6.90 -6.40
C PRO A 220 17.18 6.12 -5.51
N GLU A 221 18.39 6.64 -5.29
CA GLU A 221 19.47 5.88 -4.62
C GLU A 221 19.14 5.47 -3.17
N ASN A 222 18.39 6.28 -2.45
CA ASN A 222 17.83 5.95 -1.13
C ASN A 222 16.90 4.71 -1.13
N CYS A 223 16.30 4.39 -2.28
CA CYS A 223 15.37 3.28 -2.44
C CYS A 223 16.10 1.98 -2.82
N TYR A 224 17.26 2.06 -3.47
CA TYR A 224 18.06 0.89 -3.87
C TYR A 224 18.63 0.08 -2.69
N ASN A 225 18.69 0.67 -1.50
CA ASN A 225 19.46 0.16 -0.36
C ASN A 225 18.69 -0.77 0.60
N ILE A 226 17.40 -0.98 0.39
CA ILE A 226 16.50 -1.65 1.32
C ILE A 226 16.28 -3.08 0.82
N ASN A 227 16.69 -4.10 1.59
CA ASN A 227 16.48 -5.50 1.22
C ASN A 227 16.12 -6.34 2.46
N LEU A 228 14.96 -7.01 2.42
CA LEU A 228 14.54 -7.92 3.49
C LEU A 228 15.18 -9.31 3.35
N SER A 229 16.18 -9.59 4.19
CA SER A 229 16.67 -10.94 4.43
C SER A 229 16.09 -11.54 5.70
N ASN A 230 16.32 -12.84 5.88
CA ASN A 230 15.52 -13.66 6.76
C ASN A 230 16.35 -14.38 7.81
N GLN A 231 15.88 -14.29 9.06
CA GLN A 231 15.84 -15.45 9.93
C GLN A 231 14.52 -16.24 9.79
N GLN A 232 13.38 -15.63 9.37
CA GLN A 232 12.43 -16.25 8.39
C GLN A 232 11.19 -15.44 7.94
N ILE A 233 10.70 -15.77 6.73
CA ILE A 233 9.34 -15.50 6.24
C ILE A 233 8.75 -16.78 5.64
N GLY A 234 7.48 -17.07 5.93
CA GLY A 234 6.59 -17.50 4.85
C GLY A 234 5.38 -18.39 5.11
N SER A 235 4.35 -18.13 4.30
CA SER A 235 3.85 -19.11 3.32
C SER A 235 3.91 -18.47 1.91
N ASP A 236 5.10 -18.61 1.31
CA ASP A 236 5.56 -18.40 -0.09
C ASP A 236 5.71 -17.04 -0.79
N GLY A 237 5.80 -15.96 -0.01
CA GLY A 237 6.84 -14.94 -0.22
C GLY A 237 8.14 -15.26 0.56
N LYS A 238 8.75 -16.44 0.35
CA LYS A 238 9.67 -17.12 1.31
C LYS A 238 11.19 -16.89 1.13
N MET A 239 11.90 -17.00 2.26
CA MET A 239 13.19 -17.70 2.43
C MET A 239 13.26 -18.31 3.86
N GLY A 240 13.96 -19.43 4.08
CA GLY A 240 14.18 -20.08 5.38
C GLY A 240 14.72 -21.52 5.29
N GLY A 241 15.21 -22.19 6.35
CA GLY A 241 15.50 -21.74 7.73
C GLY A 241 16.98 -21.92 8.09
N TRP A 242 17.46 -21.99 9.35
CA TRP A 242 16.89 -22.07 10.72
C TRP A 242 17.61 -21.02 11.62
N TYR A 243 17.39 -20.81 12.93
CA TYR A 243 16.65 -21.51 14.00
C TYR A 243 15.32 -20.84 14.36
#